data_AF-A0A948KTV8-F1
#
_entry.id   AF-A0A948KTV8-F1
#
_cell.length_a   1.000
_cell.length_b   1.000
_cell.length_c   1.000
_cell.angle_alpha   90.00
_cell.angle_beta   90.00
_cell.angle_gamma   90.00
#
_symmetry.space_group_name_H-M   'P 1'
#
loop_
_entity.id
_entity.type
_entity.pdbx_description
1 polymer ?
#
loop_
_entity_poly.entity_id
_entity_poly.type
_entity_poly.pdbx_seq_one_letter_code
_entity_poly.pdbx_strand_id
1 'polypeptide(L)'
;MTLAITYALLAGLLVGLSRQLNGRLALSTTPLVASFWNHIIGFAILTLLGLLVGGLVPAGAADAPWHAYVGGPIGVVFVAAGSWLIARIGAVNTALLVIGGQMVSGVALDLIRAVPTTLWASALGVVLILAGMALTQRR
;
A
#
# COMPACT_ATOMS: atom_id res chain seq x y z
N MET A 1 -2.20 -21.66 -8.52
CA MET A 1 -2.99 -20.45 -8.86
C MET A 1 -4.07 -20.16 -7.82
N THR A 2 -4.85 -21.14 -7.36
CA THR A 2 -5.90 -20.95 -6.34
C THR A 2 -5.41 -20.29 -5.05
N LEU A 3 -4.31 -20.76 -4.45
CA LEU A 3 -3.74 -20.16 -3.22
C LEU A 3 -3.36 -18.68 -3.40
N ALA A 4 -2.76 -18.32 -4.54
CA ALA A 4 -2.37 -16.94 -4.81
C ALA A 4 -3.60 -16.02 -4.92
N ILE A 5 -4.68 -16.49 -5.55
CA ILE A 5 -5.94 -15.77 -5.63
C ILE A 5 -6.55 -15.61 -4.23
N THR A 6 -6.56 -16.67 -3.43
CA THR A 6 -7.04 -16.62 -2.04
C THR A 6 -6.26 -15.61 -1.21
N TYR A 7 -4.92 -15.61 -1.29
CA TYR A 7 -4.09 -14.62 -0.60
C TYR A 7 -4.34 -13.19 -1.09
N ALA A 8 -4.54 -12.98 -2.39
CA ALA A 8 -4.85 -11.66 -2.92
C ALA A 8 -6.21 -11.13 -2.40
N LEU A 9 -7.23 -11.98 -2.34
CA LEU A 9 -8.55 -11.62 -1.80
C LEU A 9 -8.49 -11.30 -0.30
N LEU A 10 -7.80 -12.15 0.47
CA LEU A 10 -7.58 -11.92 1.90
C LEU A 10 -6.79 -10.64 2.16
N ALA A 11 -5.72 -10.40 1.41
CA ALA A 11 -4.93 -9.17 1.51
C ALA A 11 -5.78 -7.94 1.19
N GLY A 12 -6.59 -7.97 0.13
CA GLY A 12 -7.50 -6.88 -0.22
C GLY A 12 -8.49 -6.56 0.90
N LEU A 13 -9.12 -7.59 1.48
CA LEU A 13 -10.04 -7.45 2.61
C LEU A 13 -9.36 -6.83 3.83
N LEU A 14 -8.21 -7.39 4.25
CA LEU A 14 -7.48 -6.93 5.43
C LEU A 14 -6.94 -5.51 5.27
N VAL A 15 -6.40 -5.17 4.09
CA VAL A 15 -5.95 -3.82 3.77
C VAL A 15 -7.11 -2.83 3.78
N GLY A 16 -8.27 -3.20 3.25
CA GLY A 16 -9.48 -2.36 3.30
C GLY A 16 -9.93 -2.08 4.73
N LEU A 17 -9.98 -3.10 5.58
CA LEU A 17 -10.32 -2.98 7.00
C LEU A 17 -9.30 -2.11 7.75
N SER A 18 -8.00 -2.37 7.57
CA SER A 18 -6.92 -1.57 8.19
C SER A 18 -7.04 -0.09 7.81
N ARG A 19 -7.27 0.23 6.54
CA ARG A 19 -7.46 1.61 6.06
C ARG A 19 -8.66 2.30 6.72
N GLN A 20 -9.80 1.61 6.84
CA GLN A 20 -10.97 2.12 7.55
C GLN A 20 -10.69 2.38 9.03
N LEU A 21 -10.05 1.44 9.73
CA LEU A 21 -9.69 1.59 11.13
C LEU A 21 -8.73 2.77 11.35
N ASN A 22 -7.68 2.87 10.53
CA ASN A 22 -6.71 3.96 10.61
C ASN A 22 -7.34 5.32 10.28
N GLY A 23 -8.23 5.39 9.29
CA GLY A 23 -8.98 6.59 8.97
C GLY A 23 -9.89 7.05 10.12
N ARG A 24 -10.61 6.11 10.75
CA ARG A 24 -11.43 6.41 11.94
C ARG A 24 -10.58 6.85 13.13
N LEU A 25 -9.45 6.20 13.37
CA LEU A 25 -8.52 6.59 14.42
C LEU A 25 -7.92 7.99 14.15
N ALA A 26 -7.63 8.32 12.90
CA ALA A 26 -7.15 9.64 12.52
C ALA A 26 -8.19 10.75 12.74
N LEU A 27 -9.49 10.45 12.66
CA LEU A 27 -10.56 11.39 12.99
C LEU A 27 -10.66 11.68 14.50
N SER A 28 -10.37 10.69 15.36
CA SER A 28 -10.41 10.86 16.82
C SER A 28 -9.08 11.28 17.44
N THR A 29 -7.98 11.20 16.70
CA THR A 29 -6.63 11.53 17.17
C THR A 29 -5.88 12.39 16.13
N THR A 30 -4.84 11.86 15.49
CA THR A 30 -4.16 12.45 14.35
C THR A 30 -3.72 11.36 13.37
N PRO A 31 -3.46 11.68 12.09
CA PRO A 31 -3.00 10.69 11.11
C PRO A 31 -1.66 10.04 11.48
N LEU A 32 -0.76 10.78 12.15
CA LEU A 32 0.51 10.23 12.64
C LEU A 32 0.30 9.25 13.79
N VAL A 33 -0.62 9.54 14.71
CA VAL A 33 -0.99 8.61 15.80
C VAL A 33 -1.62 7.34 15.23
N ALA A 34 -2.48 7.46 14.21
CA ALA A 34 -3.02 6.29 13.51
C ALA A 34 -1.92 5.45 12.85
N SER A 35 -0.97 6.10 12.17
CA SER A 35 0.19 5.40 11.55
C SER A 35 1.09 4.73 12.58
N PHE A 36 1.33 5.37 13.73
CA PHE A 36 2.09 4.81 14.85
C PHE A 36 1.44 3.52 15.36
N TRP A 37 0.14 3.54 15.67
CA TRP A 37 -0.58 2.35 16.13
C TRP A 37 -0.62 1.24 15.07
N ASN A 38 -0.80 1.60 13.80
CA ASN A 38 -0.73 0.63 12.72
C ASN A 38 0.65 -0.07 12.66
N HIS A 39 1.74 0.69 12.79
CA HIS A 39 3.10 0.13 12.74
C HIS A 39 3.48 -0.63 14.00
N ILE A 40 3.09 -0.18 15.19
CA ILE A 40 3.45 -0.88 16.44
C ILE A 40 2.74 -2.23 16.55
N ILE A 41 1.46 -2.30 16.16
CA ILE A 41 0.69 -3.55 16.14
C ILE A 41 1.24 -4.48 15.05
N GLY A 42 1.50 -3.94 13.85
CA GLY A 42 2.12 -4.68 12.77
C GLY A 42 3.49 -5.26 13.16
N PHE A 43 4.33 -4.45 13.80
CA PHE A 43 5.63 -4.87 14.31
C PHE A 43 5.52 -6.00 15.34
N ALA A 44 4.62 -5.88 16.32
CA ALA A 44 4.41 -6.92 17.33
C ALA A 44 3.93 -8.24 16.71
N ILE A 45 2.94 -8.19 15.82
CA ILE A 45 2.38 -9.38 15.17
C ILE A 45 3.42 -10.04 14.25
N LEU A 46 4.12 -9.26 13.42
CA LEU A 46 5.14 -9.79 12.50
C LEU A 46 6.34 -10.38 13.27
N THR A 47 6.73 -9.76 14.38
CA THR A 47 7.79 -10.29 15.25
C THR A 47 7.37 -11.63 15.85
N LEU A 48 6.17 -11.72 16.43
CA LEU A 48 5.65 -12.97 16.98
C LEU A 48 5.57 -14.06 15.91
N LEU A 49 5.03 -13.75 14.73
CA LEU A 49 4.95 -14.70 13.62
C LEU A 49 6.34 -15.16 13.17
N GLY A 50 7.30 -14.24 13.05
CA GLY A 50 8.68 -14.55 12.69
C GLY A 50 9.36 -15.48 13.71
N LEU A 51 9.10 -15.28 15.01
CA LEU A 51 9.58 -16.16 16.07
C LEU A 51 8.94 -17.56 15.99
N LEU A 52 7.63 -17.64 15.79
CA LEU A 52 6.89 -18.91 15.71
C LEU A 52 7.29 -19.75 14.48
N VAL A 53 7.57 -19.09 13.35
CA VAL A 53 8.01 -19.75 12.12
C VAL A 53 9.52 -20.04 12.14
N GLY A 54 10.29 -19.41 13.03
CA GLY A 54 11.73 -19.61 13.16
C GLY A 54 12.59 -18.84 12.15
N GLY A 55 12.05 -17.76 11.58
CA GLY A 55 12.68 -16.98 10.49
C GLY A 55 12.71 -15.47 10.75
N LEU A 56 12.68 -15.04 12.02
CA LEU A 56 12.60 -13.62 12.38
C LEU A 56 13.71 -12.76 11.76
N VAL A 57 14.94 -13.29 11.75
CA VAL A 57 16.09 -12.64 11.12
C VAL A 57 16.61 -13.57 10.03
N PRO A 58 16.27 -13.32 8.75
CA PRO A 58 16.78 -14.10 7.64
C PRO A 58 18.31 -14.01 7.51
N ALA A 59 18.93 -15.07 6.98
CA ALA A 59 20.34 -15.04 6.62
C ALA A 59 20.61 -13.92 5.58
N GLY A 60 21.69 -13.16 5.76
CA GLY A 60 22.03 -12.03 4.90
C GLY A 60 21.29 -10.72 5.22
N ALA A 61 20.45 -10.69 6.26
CA ALA A 61 19.80 -9.44 6.67
C ALA A 61 20.84 -8.35 7.04
N ALA A 62 21.91 -8.71 7.74
CA ALA A 62 22.96 -7.74 8.11
C ALA A 62 23.76 -7.20 6.91
N ASP A 63 23.81 -7.96 5.81
CA ASP A 63 24.54 -7.59 4.59
C ASP A 63 23.67 -6.79 3.61
N ALA A 64 22.38 -6.62 3.91
CA ALA A 64 21.46 -5.89 3.06
C ALA A 64 21.88 -4.40 2.98
N PRO A 65 21.81 -3.77 1.79
CA PRO A 65 22.19 -2.38 1.65
C PRO A 65 21.22 -1.48 2.43
N TRP A 66 21.73 -0.39 3.00
CA TRP A 66 20.94 0.49 3.88
C TRP A 66 19.62 0.99 3.26
N HIS A 67 19.59 1.18 1.93
CA HIS A 67 18.40 1.66 1.22
C HIS A 67 17.26 0.64 1.20
N ALA A 68 17.53 -0.65 1.44
CA ALA A 68 16.49 -1.67 1.58
C ALA A 68 15.55 -1.39 2.77
N TYR A 69 16.04 -0.68 3.79
CA TYR A 69 15.29 -0.36 5.01
C TYR A 69 14.43 0.91 4.89
N VAL A 70 14.58 1.69 3.81
CA VAL A 70 13.83 2.95 3.59
C VAL A 70 12.33 2.67 3.39
N GLY A 71 11.95 1.45 3.04
CA GLY A 71 10.55 1.02 2.95
C GLY A 71 9.77 1.22 4.26
N GLY A 72 10.42 1.07 5.42
CA GLY A 72 9.78 1.29 6.73
C GLY A 72 9.31 2.74 6.92
N PRO A 73 10.22 3.73 6.90
CA PRO A 73 9.87 5.15 6.97
C PRO A 73 8.87 5.59 5.88
N ILE A 74 9.03 5.12 4.63
CA ILE A 74 8.06 5.38 3.56
C ILE A 74 6.67 4.84 3.94
N GLY A 75 6.61 3.64 4.52
CA GLY A 75 5.37 3.04 5.03
C GLY A 75 4.68 3.90 6.09
N VAL A 76 5.44 4.48 7.02
CA VAL A 76 4.90 5.39 8.05
C VAL A 76 4.23 6.60 7.41
N VAL A 77 4.90 7.24 6.45
CA VAL A 77 4.36 8.39 5.72
C VAL A 77 3.15 7.99 4.89
N PHE A 78 3.22 6.84 4.21
CA PHE A 78 2.13 6.33 3.37
C PHE A 78 0.86 6.06 4.17
N VAL A 79 0.97 5.42 5.34
CA VAL A 79 -0.18 5.15 6.21
C VAL A 79 -0.72 6.44 6.82
N ALA A 80 0.14 7.37 7.23
CA ALA A 80 -0.32 8.66 7.77
C ALA A 80 -1.06 9.48 6.69
N ALA A 81 -0.48 9.63 5.50
CA ALA A 81 -1.10 10.33 4.37
C ALA A 81 -2.42 9.67 3.96
N GLY A 82 -2.45 8.33 3.88
CA GLY A 82 -3.66 7.57 3.58
C GLY A 82 -4.74 7.79 4.63
N SER A 83 -4.41 7.74 5.92
CA SER A 83 -5.37 7.94 7.01
C SER A 83 -5.95 9.35 7.01
N TRP A 84 -5.12 10.36 6.73
CA TRP A 84 -5.54 11.75 6.55
C TRP A 84 -6.50 11.91 5.37
N LEU A 85 -6.19 11.28 4.23
CA LEU A 85 -6.98 11.38 3.02
C LEU A 85 -8.34 10.67 3.19
N ILE A 86 -8.35 9.49 3.81
CA ILE A 86 -9.58 8.74 4.12
C ILE A 86 -10.53 9.56 4.98
N ALA A 87 -10.00 10.25 6.00
CA ALA A 87 -10.78 11.12 6.87
C ALA A 87 -11.44 12.31 6.14
N ARG A 88 -10.93 12.71 4.97
CA ARG A 88 -11.40 13.90 4.22
C ARG A 88 -12.25 13.57 3.01
N ILE A 89 -11.84 12.60 2.21
CA ILE A 89 -12.49 12.28 0.93
C ILE A 89 -13.09 10.87 0.90
N GLY A 90 -13.05 10.17 2.03
CA GLY A 90 -13.58 8.81 2.17
C GLY A 90 -12.61 7.72 1.70
N ALA A 91 -12.90 6.49 2.12
CA ALA A 91 -12.05 5.33 1.86
C ALA A 91 -12.01 4.94 0.37
N VAL A 92 -13.15 5.06 -0.34
CA VAL A 92 -13.26 4.70 -1.76
C VAL A 92 -12.39 5.61 -2.62
N ASN A 93 -12.54 6.93 -2.49
CA ASN A 93 -11.75 7.88 -3.29
C ASN A 93 -10.26 7.80 -2.98
N THR A 94 -9.89 7.61 -1.72
CA THR A 94 -8.50 7.37 -1.32
C THR A 94 -7.95 6.11 -1.98
N ALA A 95 -8.69 4.99 -1.95
CA ALA A 95 -8.25 3.75 -2.57
C ALA A 95 -8.08 3.90 -4.09
N LEU A 96 -9.01 4.58 -4.75
CA LEU A 96 -8.92 4.89 -6.18
C LEU A 96 -7.66 5.71 -6.50
N LEU A 97 -7.40 6.78 -5.74
CA LEU A 97 -6.19 7.60 -5.93
C LEU A 97 -4.90 6.80 -5.73
N VAL A 98 -4.85 5.95 -4.71
CA VAL A 98 -3.71 5.06 -4.46
C VAL A 98 -3.50 4.09 -5.61
N ILE A 99 -4.57 3.42 -6.09
CA ILE A 99 -4.47 2.47 -7.20
C ILE A 99 -4.03 3.20 -8.48
N GLY A 100 -4.62 4.35 -8.79
CA GLY A 100 -4.22 5.16 -9.95
C GLY A 100 -2.76 5.58 -9.89
N GLY A 101 -2.30 6.06 -8.73
CA GLY A 101 -0.89 6.39 -8.49
C GLY A 101 0.03 5.19 -8.66
N GLN A 102 -0.31 4.04 -8.07
CA GLN A 102 0.45 2.80 -8.20
C GLN A 102 0.58 2.33 -9.66
N MET A 103 -0.49 2.45 -10.44
CA MET A 103 -0.47 2.07 -11.86
C MET A 103 0.40 3.00 -12.69
N VAL A 104 0.26 4.32 -12.52
CA VAL A 104 1.11 5.32 -13.20
C VAL A 104 2.57 5.13 -12.81
N SER A 105 2.87 5.01 -11.52
CA SER A 105 4.22 4.79 -11.03
C SER A 105 4.80 3.46 -11.49
N GLY A 106 4.00 2.39 -11.58
CA GLY A 106 4.43 1.09 -12.09
C GLY A 106 4.93 1.19 -13.52
N VAL A 107 4.13 1.79 -14.43
CA VAL A 107 4.54 2.01 -15.82
C VAL A 107 5.79 2.91 -15.89
N ALA A 108 5.84 3.99 -15.10
CA ALA A 108 7.01 4.86 -15.09
C ALA A 108 8.29 4.12 -14.65
N LEU A 109 8.20 3.27 -13.63
CA LEU A 109 9.34 2.46 -13.16
C LEU A 109 9.79 1.43 -14.20
N ASP A 110 8.85 0.79 -14.90
CA ASP A 110 9.16 -0.17 -15.97
C ASP A 110 9.93 0.52 -17.12
N LEU A 111 9.51 1.74 -17.49
CA LEU A 111 10.21 2.55 -18.50
C LEU A 111 11.61 2.97 -18.05
N ILE A 112 11.76 3.43 -16.79
CA ILE A 112 13.07 3.81 -16.22
C ILE A 112 14.02 2.60 -16.21
N ARG A 113 13.50 1.40 -15.96
CA ARG A 113 14.26 0.16 -15.90
C ARG A 113 14.47 -0.50 -17.27
N ALA A 114 13.99 0.13 -18.35
CA ALA A 114 14.03 -0.41 -19.71
C ALA A 114 13.43 -1.83 -19.81
N VAL A 115 12.40 -2.11 -19.00
CA VAL A 115 11.65 -3.37 -19.10
C VAL A 115 10.93 -3.38 -20.45
N PRO A 116 10.94 -4.50 -21.20
CA PRO A 116 10.18 -4.61 -22.44
C PRO A 116 8.68 -4.41 -22.18
N THR A 117 8.17 -3.21 -22.48
CA THR A 117 6.76 -2.85 -22.29
C THR A 117 6.12 -2.44 -23.60
N THR A 118 4.90 -2.90 -23.84
CA THR A 118 4.04 -2.36 -24.90
C THR A 118 3.49 -1.01 -24.45
N LEU A 119 4.22 0.07 -24.77
CA LEU A 119 3.94 1.42 -24.25
C LEU A 119 2.51 1.89 -24.50
N TRP A 120 1.99 1.67 -25.70
CA TRP A 120 0.62 2.08 -26.05
C TRP A 120 -0.44 1.35 -25.21
N ALA A 121 -0.23 0.07 -24.91
CA ALA A 121 -1.14 -0.72 -24.10
C ALA A 121 -1.08 -0.31 -22.62
N SER A 122 0.12 -0.02 -22.12
CA SER A 122 0.35 0.48 -20.76
C SER A 122 -0.29 1.86 -20.57
N ALA A 123 -0.10 2.76 -21.55
CA ALA A 123 -0.72 4.08 -21.56
C ALA A 123 -2.25 3.99 -21.65
N LEU A 124 -2.78 3.13 -22.51
CA LEU A 124 -4.23 2.89 -22.62
C LEU A 124 -4.81 2.38 -21.29
N GLY A 125 -4.15 1.42 -20.64
CA GLY A 125 -4.56 0.91 -19.33
C GLY A 125 -4.60 2.00 -18.26
N VAL A 126 -3.56 2.83 -18.19
CA VAL A 126 -3.52 3.98 -17.27
C VAL A 126 -4.66 4.96 -17.57
N VAL A 127 -4.89 5.32 -18.84
CA VAL A 127 -5.98 6.24 -19.23
C VAL A 127 -7.34 5.66 -18.84
N LEU A 128 -7.59 4.38 -19.09
CA LEU A 128 -8.86 3.73 -18.74
C LEU A 128 -9.11 3.73 -17.23
N ILE A 129 -8.08 3.47 -16.42
CA ILE A 129 -8.18 3.50 -14.95
C ILE A 129 -8.48 4.91 -14.47
N LEU A 130 -7.73 5.92 -14.94
CA LEU A 130 -7.94 7.31 -14.55
C LEU A 130 -9.32 7.82 -15.00
N ALA A 131 -9.78 7.44 -16.20
CA ALA A 131 -11.12 7.75 -16.68
C ALA A 131 -12.21 7.12 -15.81
N GLY A 132 -12.05 5.83 -15.44
CA GLY A 132 -12.97 5.14 -14.53
C GLY A 132 -13.04 5.81 -13.15
N MET A 133 -11.90 6.24 -12.62
CA MET A 133 -11.84 7.01 -11.36
C MET A 133 -12.58 8.35 -11.49
N ALA A 134 -12.31 9.11 -12.56
CA ALA A 134 -12.92 10.41 -12.79
C ALA A 134 -14.44 10.33 -12.97
N LEU A 135 -14.95 9.25 -13.59
CA LEU A 135 -16.39 9.00 -13.73
C LEU A 135 -17.04 8.65 -12.40
N THR A 136 -16.34 7.90 -11.53
CA THR A 136 -16.86 7.47 -10.23
C THR A 136 -16.94 8.64 -9.23
N GLN A 137 -15.98 9.57 -9.27
CA GLN A 137 -15.96 10.74 -8.39
C GLN A 137 -17.03 11.81 -8.72
N ARG A 138 -17.68 11.73 -9.90
CA ARG A 138 -18.71 12.69 -10.34
C ARG A 138 -20.13 12.34 -9.89
N ARG A 139 -20.32 11.24 -9.16
CA ARG A 139 -21.59 10.84 -8.54
C ARG A 139 -21.51 11.00 -7.03
#